data_AF-A0A538EAH5-F1
#
_entry.id   AF-A0A538EAH5-F1
#
_cell.length_a   1.000
_cell.length_b   1.000
_cell.length_c   1.000
_cell.angle_alpha   90.00
_cell.angle_beta   90.00
_cell.angle_gamma   90.00
#
_symmetry.space_group_name_H-M   'P 1'
#
loop_
_entity.id
_entity.type
_entity.pdbx_description
1 polymer ?
#
loop_
_entity_poly.entity_id
_entity_poly.type
_entity_poly.pdbx_seq_one_letter_code
_entity_poly.pdbx_strand_id
1 'polypeptide(L)'
;MDRASGARHPGARRGGDRQLGARVARARPRSARLGAARRTRVRQPGGRRAAVHPRVAPPDLLHAELPRRGARSRLARRGRALPRSFSVARAAAGTRPRARGPGCRNGVTTQATFPLIQHRRVIGLSFAAMRSARRGIGSDIAGSRPYRPGDDIDMIDWAASARLSIARGTDEFIVREHYAEEAPRVVVFCDRRPAMAATREPLPWLDKARVLDVAAKLISDSAVAARSFIGYLDLGSEGEEVWRPPRTQGDLGHLIDGRPFRATRDNLERGLEQLVQQRRDIPAGSFLFMLSDFLVPPGRVAWMRATSRRWDIVPVVIQDPIWDASFPDVSGLVVPVVDPETGQVARVRLSKKETAELRAVNESRLAELRATFRSMGLDAVEIASDAPADMLGAFLAWADRRQYTRGRKW
;
A
#
# COMPACT_ATOMS: atom_id res chain seq x y z
N MET A 1 13.64 -33.46 52.29
CA MET A 1 12.61 -33.70 53.32
C MET A 1 11.46 -34.45 52.65
N ASP A 2 11.04 -35.50 53.32
CA ASP A 2 10.43 -36.73 52.81
C ASP A 2 8.89 -36.67 52.64
N ARG A 3 8.40 -37.58 51.77
CA ARG A 3 7.17 -38.43 51.83
C ARG A 3 6.01 -38.02 52.77
N ALA A 4 4.78 -37.84 52.27
CA ALA A 4 3.75 -38.85 51.90
C ALA A 4 2.80 -39.29 53.04
N SER A 5 1.54 -39.59 52.65
CA SER A 5 0.48 -40.37 53.34
C SER A 5 -0.29 -39.66 54.48
N GLY A 6 -1.61 -39.75 54.64
CA GLY A 6 -2.68 -40.45 53.92
C GLY A 6 -4.00 -40.48 54.71
N ALA A 7 -5.11 -40.61 53.97
CA ALA A 7 -6.39 -41.29 54.31
C ALA A 7 -7.39 -40.69 55.34
N ARG A 8 -8.66 -40.47 54.94
CA ARG A 8 -9.81 -41.43 54.97
C ARG A 8 -11.17 -40.72 54.75
N HIS A 9 -12.00 -41.34 53.89
CA HIS A 9 -13.44 -41.16 53.62
C HIS A 9 -14.33 -41.74 54.77
N PRO A 10 -15.70 -41.81 54.76
CA PRO A 10 -16.70 -41.66 53.65
C PRO A 10 -18.09 -41.01 54.01
N GLY A 11 -18.96 -40.89 52.99
CA GLY A 11 -20.43 -40.77 53.09
C GLY A 11 -21.04 -40.11 51.84
N ALA A 12 -21.31 -40.80 50.71
CA ALA A 12 -22.55 -41.54 50.38
C ALA A 12 -23.84 -40.68 50.48
N ARG A 13 -24.78 -40.60 49.52
CA ARG A 13 -25.06 -41.33 48.27
C ARG A 13 -26.31 -40.71 47.58
N ARG A 14 -26.42 -40.95 46.25
CA ARG A 14 -27.63 -40.99 45.37
C ARG A 14 -28.29 -39.65 44.96
N GLY A 15 -28.68 -39.41 43.70
CA GLY A 15 -28.67 -40.22 42.47
C GLY A 15 -29.79 -39.74 41.52
N GLY A 16 -29.62 -39.88 40.20
CA GLY A 16 -30.74 -39.89 39.24
C GLY A 16 -30.52 -39.17 37.91
N ASP A 17 -29.91 -39.86 36.95
CA ASP A 17 -30.04 -39.61 35.50
C ASP A 17 -31.50 -39.76 35.03
N ARG A 18 -31.90 -39.01 33.98
CA ARG A 18 -32.58 -39.60 32.80
C ARG A 18 -32.71 -38.65 31.59
N GLN A 19 -32.66 -39.30 30.43
CA GLN A 19 -32.43 -38.83 29.07
C GLN A 19 -33.65 -38.24 28.34
N LEU A 20 -33.31 -37.47 27.29
CA LEU A 20 -33.92 -37.34 25.94
C LEU A 20 -35.21 -38.10 25.60
N GLY A 21 -36.12 -37.40 24.91
CA GLY A 21 -37.18 -38.01 24.10
C GLY A 21 -37.99 -36.97 23.29
N ALA A 22 -37.77 -36.92 21.98
CA ALA A 22 -38.58 -36.19 21.01
C ALA A 22 -39.94 -36.85 20.75
N ARG A 23 -40.98 -36.08 20.38
CA ARG A 23 -41.86 -36.29 19.20
C ARG A 23 -43.21 -35.51 19.24
N VAL A 24 -43.59 -35.02 18.04
CA VAL A 24 -44.94 -35.02 17.42
C VAL A 24 -45.83 -33.74 17.47
N ALA A 25 -45.90 -33.11 16.29
CA ALA A 25 -47.06 -32.82 15.41
C ALA A 25 -48.00 -31.59 15.57
N ARG A 26 -48.01 -30.85 14.45
CA ARG A 26 -49.14 -30.37 13.59
C ARG A 26 -50.41 -29.80 14.23
N ALA A 27 -50.81 -28.61 13.75
CA ALA A 27 -52.07 -28.42 13.02
C ALA A 27 -52.11 -27.09 12.22
N ARG A 28 -52.33 -27.21 10.90
CA ARG A 28 -53.18 -26.31 10.07
C ARG A 28 -54.51 -27.06 9.91
N PRO A 29 -55.69 -26.42 9.78
CA PRO A 29 -56.15 -25.99 8.44
C PRO A 29 -57.18 -24.83 8.41
N ARG A 30 -57.34 -24.18 7.25
CA ARG A 30 -58.58 -24.20 6.43
C ARG A 30 -58.49 -23.25 5.22
N SER A 31 -59.33 -23.57 4.24
CA SER A 31 -59.29 -23.28 2.81
C SER A 31 -60.63 -22.74 2.31
N ALA A 32 -60.63 -21.99 1.20
CA ALA A 32 -61.65 -21.98 0.12
C ALA A 32 -61.08 -21.14 -1.05
N ARG A 33 -60.83 -21.68 -2.26
CA ARG A 33 -61.76 -21.90 -3.41
C ARG A 33 -62.33 -20.58 -3.94
N LEU A 34 -62.47 -20.26 -5.23
CA LEU A 34 -62.54 -20.97 -6.53
C LEU A 34 -62.53 -19.89 -7.65
N GLY A 35 -62.14 -20.22 -8.88
CA GLY A 35 -62.45 -19.38 -10.06
C GLY A 35 -61.60 -19.70 -11.29
N ALA A 36 -62.21 -20.30 -12.30
CA ALA A 36 -61.56 -20.96 -13.43
C ALA A 36 -61.71 -20.22 -14.79
N ALA A 37 -60.90 -20.70 -15.74
CA ALA A 37 -61.15 -20.80 -17.19
C ALA A 37 -60.95 -19.58 -18.11
N ARG A 38 -60.02 -19.72 -19.08
CA ARG A 38 -60.38 -20.09 -20.46
C ARG A 38 -59.13 -20.45 -21.30
N ARG A 39 -59.27 -21.54 -22.05
CA ARG A 39 -58.39 -21.98 -23.14
C ARG A 39 -58.70 -21.16 -24.40
N THR A 40 -57.70 -20.92 -25.23
CA THR A 40 -57.78 -21.02 -26.70
C THR A 40 -56.43 -21.46 -27.24
N ARG A 41 -56.48 -22.16 -28.38
CA ARG A 41 -55.48 -23.10 -28.87
C ARG A 41 -55.24 -22.76 -30.35
N VAL A 42 -54.04 -23.09 -30.82
CA VAL A 42 -53.66 -23.38 -32.23
C VAL A 42 -53.29 -22.18 -33.12
N ARG A 43 -52.04 -22.11 -33.61
CA ARG A 43 -51.58 -22.66 -34.91
C ARG A 43 -50.06 -22.49 -35.08
N GLN A 44 -49.36 -23.59 -35.39
CA GLN A 44 -48.06 -23.54 -36.08
C GLN A 44 -48.29 -23.51 -37.60
N PRO A 45 -47.31 -23.02 -38.37
CA PRO A 45 -46.55 -23.99 -39.16
C PRO A 45 -45.03 -23.72 -39.21
N GLY A 46 -44.25 -24.79 -39.00
CA GLY A 46 -43.23 -25.29 -39.92
C GLY A 46 -42.09 -24.37 -40.37
N GLY A 47 -40.90 -24.62 -39.85
CA GLY A 47 -39.62 -24.18 -40.44
C GLY A 47 -38.47 -25.01 -39.91
N ARG A 48 -37.73 -25.68 -40.80
CA ARG A 48 -36.79 -26.78 -40.53
C ARG A 48 -35.44 -26.33 -39.95
N ARG A 49 -34.92 -27.16 -39.03
CA ARG A 49 -33.52 -27.62 -38.82
C ARG A 49 -32.38 -26.58 -38.75
N ALA A 50 -31.72 -26.52 -37.59
CA ALA A 50 -30.27 -26.72 -37.48
C ALA A 50 -29.88 -27.07 -36.03
N ALA A 51 -28.94 -28.00 -35.87
CA ALA A 51 -28.47 -28.53 -34.59
C ALA A 51 -27.73 -27.48 -33.76
N VAL A 52 -28.00 -27.45 -32.46
CA VAL A 52 -27.26 -26.67 -31.45
C VAL A 52 -26.06 -27.50 -31.00
N HIS A 53 -24.84 -27.07 -31.33
CA HIS A 53 -23.61 -27.54 -30.71
C HIS A 53 -23.16 -26.53 -29.64
N PRO A 54 -22.61 -26.97 -28.48
CA PRO A 54 -22.30 -26.08 -27.38
C PRO A 54 -20.85 -25.57 -27.43
N ARG A 55 -20.65 -24.40 -26.81
CA ARG A 55 -19.37 -23.74 -26.42
C ARG A 55 -18.61 -23.00 -27.52
N VAL A 56 -18.75 -21.67 -27.50
CA VAL A 56 -17.79 -20.73 -28.10
C VAL A 56 -17.04 -20.04 -26.95
N ALA A 57 -15.74 -20.28 -26.89
CA ALA A 57 -14.78 -19.56 -26.06
C ALA A 57 -14.58 -18.12 -26.61
N PRO A 58 -14.25 -17.13 -25.78
CA PRO A 58 -13.93 -15.78 -26.24
C PRO A 58 -12.62 -15.79 -27.07
N PRO A 59 -12.45 -14.84 -28.01
CA PRO A 59 -11.40 -14.90 -29.02
C PRO A 59 -10.00 -14.66 -28.45
N ASP A 60 -9.06 -15.48 -28.90
CA ASP A 60 -7.63 -15.33 -28.65
C ASP A 60 -7.12 -13.99 -29.18
N LEU A 61 -6.37 -13.30 -28.33
CA LEU A 61 -5.69 -12.06 -28.66
C LEU A 61 -4.62 -12.32 -29.71
N LEU A 62 -4.69 -11.51 -30.78
CA LEU A 62 -3.75 -11.42 -31.90
C LEU A 62 -2.28 -11.42 -31.43
N HIS A 63 -1.63 -12.57 -31.58
CA HIS A 63 -0.18 -12.62 -31.73
C HIS A 63 0.14 -12.26 -33.18
N ALA A 64 0.75 -11.10 -33.40
CA ALA A 64 1.34 -10.75 -34.68
C ALA A 64 2.56 -11.67 -34.92
N GLU A 65 2.34 -12.78 -35.62
CA GLU A 65 3.41 -13.54 -36.28
C GLU A 65 3.81 -12.79 -37.57
N LEU A 66 5.09 -12.40 -37.65
CA LEU A 66 5.75 -11.98 -38.88
C LEU A 66 6.70 -13.09 -39.39
N PRO A 67 6.93 -13.17 -40.71
CA PRO A 67 7.05 -14.43 -41.45
C PRO A 67 8.42 -15.11 -41.36
N ARG A 68 8.43 -16.44 -41.51
CA ARG A 68 9.65 -17.27 -41.62
C ARG A 68 10.07 -17.52 -43.08
N ARG A 69 11.40 -17.56 -43.26
CA ARG A 69 12.27 -17.94 -44.42
C ARG A 69 12.73 -16.74 -45.26
N GLY A 70 14.02 -16.56 -45.56
CA GLY A 70 15.21 -17.37 -45.31
C GLY A 70 16.49 -16.70 -45.84
N ALA A 71 17.61 -17.39 -45.61
CA ALA A 71 18.98 -17.14 -46.11
C ALA A 71 19.96 -16.32 -45.24
N ARG A 72 20.60 -17.06 -44.33
CA ARG A 72 22.05 -17.10 -44.04
C ARG A 72 22.71 -15.82 -43.47
N SER A 73 22.81 -15.78 -42.14
CA SER A 73 24.09 -15.53 -41.50
C SER A 73 24.22 -16.40 -40.24
N ARG A 74 25.38 -17.03 -40.10
CA ARG A 74 25.70 -18.02 -39.07
C ARG A 74 25.79 -17.31 -37.72
N LEU A 75 24.98 -17.73 -36.73
CA LEU A 75 25.44 -18.02 -35.35
C LEU A 75 24.25 -18.52 -34.52
N ALA A 76 24.03 -19.83 -34.55
CA ALA A 76 23.28 -20.53 -33.51
C ALA A 76 24.31 -21.30 -32.66
N ARG A 77 24.58 -20.82 -31.44
CA ARG A 77 24.78 -21.59 -30.19
C ARG A 77 25.54 -20.77 -29.15
N ARG A 78 24.79 -20.02 -28.34
CA ARG A 78 24.65 -20.25 -26.88
C ARG A 78 23.64 -19.22 -26.37
N GLY A 79 22.46 -19.71 -26.03
CA GLY A 79 21.34 -18.88 -25.59
C GLY A 79 21.61 -18.25 -24.22
N ARG A 80 21.37 -16.95 -24.15
CA ARG A 80 20.88 -16.27 -22.95
C ARG A 80 19.88 -15.22 -23.41
N ALA A 81 18.61 -15.41 -23.07
CA ALA A 81 17.64 -14.33 -23.09
C ALA A 81 18.16 -13.23 -22.16
N LEU A 82 18.19 -11.98 -22.63
CA LEU A 82 18.53 -10.85 -21.79
C LEU A 82 17.41 -10.70 -20.73
N PRO A 83 17.73 -10.57 -19.42
CA PRO A 83 16.73 -10.36 -18.38
C PRO A 83 16.07 -8.98 -18.56
N ARG A 84 14.77 -8.90 -18.21
CA ARG A 84 13.90 -7.72 -18.40
C ARG A 84 14.23 -6.49 -17.52
N SER A 85 15.39 -6.47 -16.88
CA SER A 85 15.85 -5.38 -16.01
C SER A 85 17.38 -5.34 -16.03
N PHE A 86 17.95 -4.19 -16.36
CA PHE A 86 19.40 -3.99 -16.50
C PHE A 86 19.91 -3.02 -15.42
N SER A 87 21.02 -3.36 -14.77
CA SER A 87 21.86 -2.43 -13.99
C SER A 87 23.32 -2.70 -14.35
N VAL A 88 24.24 -1.71 -14.32
CA VAL A 88 25.44 -1.73 -15.20
C VAL A 88 26.85 -1.76 -14.51
N ALA A 89 27.27 -2.75 -13.69
CA ALA A 89 28.44 -2.50 -12.79
C ALA A 89 29.83 -3.06 -13.16
N ARG A 90 30.89 -2.24 -13.08
CA ARG A 90 32.30 -2.70 -13.25
C ARG A 90 32.86 -3.32 -11.96
N ALA A 91 33.74 -4.31 -12.10
CA ALA A 91 34.48 -4.95 -11.01
C ALA A 91 35.86 -4.28 -10.80
N ALA A 92 36.23 -4.07 -9.53
CA ALA A 92 37.62 -3.93 -9.09
C ALA A 92 37.83 -4.77 -7.82
N ALA A 93 38.88 -5.59 -7.82
CA ALA A 93 39.37 -6.32 -6.66
C ALA A 93 40.29 -5.42 -5.84
N GLY A 94 40.18 -5.44 -4.51
CA GLY A 94 41.11 -4.72 -3.65
C GLY A 94 40.69 -4.62 -2.19
N THR A 95 41.50 -5.24 -1.34
CA THR A 95 41.56 -5.23 0.13
C THR A 95 41.13 -3.94 0.85
N ARG A 96 40.34 -4.14 1.93
CA ARG A 96 39.93 -3.14 2.92
C ARG A 96 41.13 -2.57 3.70
N PRO A 97 41.12 -1.27 4.02
CA PRO A 97 41.65 -0.77 5.28
C PRO A 97 40.52 -0.25 6.18
N ARG A 98 40.56 -0.66 7.45
CA ARG A 98 39.80 -0.02 8.54
C ARG A 98 40.36 1.38 8.77
N ALA A 99 39.51 2.39 8.82
CA ALA A 99 39.83 3.69 9.41
C ALA A 99 38.84 4.02 10.54
N ARG A 100 39.39 4.28 11.72
CA ARG A 100 38.70 4.76 12.93
C ARG A 100 38.88 6.28 13.05
N GLY A 101 37.79 6.98 13.39
CA GLY A 101 37.74 8.25 14.13
C GLY A 101 37.87 9.55 13.32
N PRO A 102 37.51 10.73 13.89
CA PRO A 102 37.10 11.01 15.27
C PRO A 102 35.72 11.71 15.39
N GLY A 103 35.16 11.69 16.61
CA GLY A 103 33.96 12.44 16.97
C GLY A 103 34.21 13.94 17.19
N CYS A 104 33.15 14.72 16.98
CA CYS A 104 32.84 16.08 17.47
C CYS A 104 31.54 16.48 16.76
N ARG A 105 30.55 17.21 17.26
CA ARG A 105 30.13 17.77 18.56
C ARG A 105 28.64 18.10 18.36
N ASN A 106 27.88 18.14 19.45
CA ASN A 106 26.47 18.54 19.49
C ASN A 106 26.27 19.93 18.84
N GLY A 107 25.83 19.94 17.58
CA GLY A 107 25.04 21.02 17.00
C GLY A 107 23.59 20.55 16.99
N VAL A 108 22.67 21.36 17.49
CA VAL A 108 21.23 21.12 17.29
C VAL A 108 20.96 21.29 15.80
N THR A 109 21.11 20.22 15.04
CA THR A 109 20.67 20.15 13.65
C THR A 109 19.16 20.24 13.72
N THR A 110 18.58 21.39 13.36
CA THR A 110 17.14 21.49 13.09
C THR A 110 16.82 20.37 12.10
N GLN A 111 16.12 19.34 12.56
CA GLN A 111 15.80 18.20 11.70
C GLN A 111 14.98 18.74 10.53
N ALA A 112 15.52 18.56 9.32
CA ALA A 112 14.82 18.93 8.10
C ALA A 112 13.54 18.09 7.99
N THR A 113 12.39 18.75 8.05
CA THR A 113 11.07 18.11 8.00
C THR A 113 10.20 18.76 6.95
N PHE A 114 9.15 18.05 6.52
CA PHE A 114 8.16 18.55 5.57
C PHE A 114 6.74 18.36 6.13
N PRO A 115 5.77 19.20 5.74
CA PRO A 115 4.41 19.09 6.24
C PRO A 115 3.66 17.91 5.59
N LEU A 116 2.93 17.15 6.41
CA LEU A 116 2.08 16.04 5.96
C LEU A 116 0.71 16.53 5.49
N ILE A 117 0.57 16.80 4.18
CA ILE A 117 -0.66 17.33 3.58
C ILE A 117 -1.44 16.21 2.88
N GLN A 118 -2.68 15.95 3.31
CA GLN A 118 -3.51 14.92 2.69
C GLN A 118 -4.09 15.37 1.33
N HIS A 119 -4.09 14.51 0.30
CA HIS A 119 -4.58 14.85 -1.04
C HIS A 119 -6.10 15.03 -1.11
N ARG A 120 -6.87 14.10 -0.53
CA ARG A 120 -8.34 14.18 -0.49
C ARG A 120 -8.81 14.54 0.90
N ARG A 121 -9.53 15.66 1.02
CA ARG A 121 -10.43 15.87 2.17
C ARG A 121 -11.44 14.74 2.10
N VAL A 122 -11.39 13.81 3.04
CA VAL A 122 -12.52 12.91 3.24
C VAL A 122 -13.67 13.84 3.63
N ILE A 123 -14.65 14.06 2.77
CA ILE A 123 -15.71 15.04 3.03
C ILE A 123 -16.40 14.65 4.36
N GLY A 124 -16.43 15.62 5.28
CA GLY A 124 -16.79 15.49 6.69
C GLY A 124 -15.62 15.45 7.67
N LEU A 125 -14.37 15.23 7.23
CA LEU A 125 -13.15 15.33 8.03
C LEU A 125 -12.54 16.71 7.86
N SER A 126 -12.76 17.56 8.86
CA SER A 126 -12.01 18.81 9.00
C SER A 126 -10.56 18.47 9.33
N PHE A 127 -9.64 19.32 8.89
CA PHE A 127 -8.20 19.04 8.81
C PHE A 127 -7.47 18.98 10.18
N ALA A 128 -8.20 18.80 11.28
CA ALA A 128 -7.67 18.57 12.63
C ALA A 128 -7.78 17.12 13.12
N ALA A 129 -8.51 16.23 12.43
CA ALA A 129 -8.87 14.92 12.95
C ALA A 129 -8.47 13.76 12.01
N MET A 130 -7.60 12.85 12.46
CA MET A 130 -7.79 11.45 12.10
C MET A 130 -9.00 10.99 12.91
N ARG A 131 -10.13 10.70 12.26
CA ARG A 131 -11.34 10.23 12.96
C ARG A 131 -11.02 8.92 13.68
N SER A 132 -11.11 8.93 14.99
CA SER A 132 -11.50 7.71 15.68
C SER A 132 -12.94 7.37 15.31
N ALA A 133 -13.28 6.08 15.17
CA ALA A 133 -14.69 5.65 15.29
C ALA A 133 -15.21 5.86 16.73
N ARG A 134 -14.32 6.16 17.68
CA ARG A 134 -14.61 6.46 19.07
C ARG A 134 -15.10 7.91 19.22
N ARG A 135 -16.19 8.06 19.95
CA ARG A 135 -16.68 9.37 20.41
C ARG A 135 -15.74 9.89 21.51
N GLY A 136 -15.45 11.19 21.51
CA GLY A 136 -14.54 11.80 22.47
C GLY A 136 -14.36 13.30 22.25
N ILE A 137 -13.34 13.86 22.89
CA ILE A 137 -13.01 15.29 22.85
C ILE A 137 -12.30 15.55 21.53
N GLY A 138 -13.01 16.11 20.56
CA GLY A 138 -12.40 16.56 19.31
C GLY A 138 -13.28 17.59 18.63
N SER A 139 -12.79 18.21 17.57
CA SER A 139 -13.48 19.33 16.92
C SER A 139 -14.63 18.91 15.98
N ASP A 140 -14.59 17.70 15.41
CA ASP A 140 -15.60 17.23 14.44
C ASP A 140 -16.83 16.59 15.10
N ILE A 141 -18.04 17.05 14.73
CA ILE A 141 -19.32 16.52 15.23
C ILE A 141 -19.57 15.12 14.64
N ALA A 142 -19.66 14.12 15.51
CA ALA A 142 -20.01 12.73 15.21
C ALA A 142 -21.52 12.49 15.10
N GLY A 143 -22.31 13.33 15.74
CA GLY A 143 -23.77 13.25 15.73
C GLY A 143 -24.37 14.08 16.84
N SER A 144 -25.67 13.92 17.03
CA SER A 144 -26.42 14.57 18.09
C SER A 144 -27.29 13.55 18.82
N ARG A 145 -27.42 13.70 20.13
CA ARG A 145 -28.31 12.87 20.95
C ARG A 145 -28.98 13.68 22.06
N PRO A 146 -30.04 13.17 22.69
CA PRO A 146 -30.60 13.79 23.88
C PRO A 146 -29.57 13.86 25.02
N TYR A 147 -29.60 14.96 25.76
CA TYR A 147 -28.84 15.19 26.98
C TYR A 147 -29.16 14.12 28.03
N ARG A 148 -28.13 13.70 28.76
CA ARG A 148 -28.22 12.83 29.92
C ARG A 148 -27.54 13.50 31.10
N PRO A 149 -28.05 13.36 32.33
CA PRO A 149 -27.41 13.90 33.51
C PRO A 149 -25.93 13.49 33.60
N GLY A 150 -25.03 14.47 33.73
CA GLY A 150 -23.57 14.27 33.73
C GLY A 150 -22.89 14.58 32.39
N ASP A 151 -23.65 14.90 31.34
CA ASP A 151 -23.07 15.48 30.11
C ASP A 151 -22.58 16.91 30.35
N ASP A 152 -21.52 17.28 29.66
CA ASP A 152 -20.97 18.63 29.67
C ASP A 152 -21.96 19.63 29.03
N ILE A 153 -22.24 20.72 29.74
CA ILE A 153 -23.20 21.75 29.34
C ILE A 153 -22.70 22.52 28.12
N ASP A 154 -21.37 22.66 27.96
CA ASP A 154 -20.75 23.36 26.83
C ASP A 154 -20.99 22.64 25.49
N MET A 155 -21.36 21.36 25.56
CA MET A 155 -21.63 20.52 24.40
C MET A 155 -23.10 20.60 23.93
N ILE A 156 -23.96 21.36 24.62
CA ILE A 156 -25.37 21.52 24.23
C ILE A 156 -25.48 22.36 22.96
N ASP A 157 -26.19 21.82 21.97
CA ASP A 157 -26.66 22.58 20.82
C ASP A 157 -27.95 23.32 21.18
N TRP A 158 -27.80 24.55 21.68
CA TRP A 158 -28.94 25.37 22.07
C TRP A 158 -29.94 25.62 20.92
N ALA A 159 -29.46 25.75 19.68
CA ALA A 159 -30.31 26.00 18.52
C ALA A 159 -31.09 24.74 18.09
N ALA A 160 -30.47 23.56 18.15
CA ALA A 160 -31.16 22.30 17.90
C ALA A 160 -32.16 21.98 19.02
N SER A 161 -31.78 22.21 20.28
CA SER A 161 -32.64 22.03 21.46
C SER A 161 -33.89 22.90 21.37
N ALA A 162 -33.73 24.21 21.13
CA ALA A 162 -34.85 25.14 21.01
C ALA A 162 -35.83 24.74 19.88
N ARG A 163 -35.32 24.33 18.71
CA ARG A 163 -36.16 23.89 17.59
C ARG A 163 -36.94 22.63 17.94
N LEU A 164 -36.32 21.66 18.60
CA LEU A 164 -36.98 20.42 18.98
C LEU A 164 -38.05 20.67 20.05
N SER A 165 -37.75 21.53 21.02
CA SER A 165 -38.66 21.90 22.10
C SER A 165 -39.89 22.63 21.62
N ILE A 166 -39.76 23.56 20.67
CA ILE A 166 -40.92 24.21 20.04
C ILE A 166 -41.77 23.18 19.27
N ALA A 167 -41.12 22.27 18.54
CA ALA A 167 -41.82 21.29 17.72
C ALA A 167 -42.57 20.23 18.54
N ARG A 168 -42.10 19.89 19.73
CA ARG A 168 -42.66 18.82 20.58
C ARG A 168 -43.40 19.30 21.82
N GLY A 169 -43.27 20.58 22.18
CA GLY A 169 -43.86 21.15 23.40
C GLY A 169 -43.22 20.61 24.68
N THR A 170 -42.00 20.09 24.61
CA THR A 170 -41.25 19.49 25.73
C THR A 170 -39.84 20.07 25.79
N ASP A 171 -39.30 20.27 27.00
CA ASP A 171 -37.92 20.72 27.17
C ASP A 171 -36.95 19.56 26.91
N GLU A 172 -36.36 19.52 25.72
CA GLU A 172 -35.42 18.49 25.28
C GLU A 172 -34.11 19.14 24.85
N PHE A 173 -33.04 18.87 25.60
CA PHE A 173 -31.71 19.34 25.28
C PHE A 173 -30.99 18.34 24.37
N ILE A 174 -30.38 18.84 23.31
CA ILE A 174 -29.59 18.08 22.35
C ILE A 174 -28.12 18.37 22.58
N VAL A 175 -27.34 17.32 22.83
CA VAL A 175 -25.89 17.38 23.01
C VAL A 175 -25.19 16.98 21.71
N ARG A 176 -24.16 17.74 21.34
CA ARG A 176 -23.26 17.42 20.23
C ARG A 176 -22.27 16.36 20.71
N GLU A 177 -22.23 15.23 20.00
CA GLU A 177 -21.18 14.24 20.21
C GLU A 177 -20.07 14.50 19.22
N HIS A 178 -18.82 14.49 19.68
CA HIS A 178 -17.67 14.75 18.84
C HIS A 178 -16.87 13.45 18.63
N TYR A 179 -16.16 13.36 17.50
CA TYR A 179 -15.16 12.33 17.29
C TYR A 179 -13.92 12.66 18.11
N ALA A 180 -13.27 11.67 18.72
CA ALA A 180 -11.96 11.89 19.32
C ALA A 180 -10.94 12.27 18.23
N GLU A 181 -10.14 13.31 18.46
CA GLU A 181 -9.00 13.67 17.61
C GLU A 181 -7.91 12.60 17.77
N GLU A 182 -7.73 11.74 16.76
CA GLU A 182 -6.54 10.89 16.67
C GLU A 182 -5.44 11.59 15.88
N ALA A 183 -4.20 11.43 16.33
CA ALA A 183 -3.03 11.84 15.56
C ALA A 183 -3.00 11.09 14.21
N PRO A 184 -2.50 11.73 13.12
CA PRO A 184 -2.33 11.05 11.85
C PRO A 184 -1.46 9.79 12.04
N ARG A 185 -1.78 8.73 11.31
CA ARG A 185 -0.91 7.55 11.22
C ARG A 185 -0.14 7.62 9.91
N VAL A 186 1.16 7.41 10.02
CA VAL A 186 2.10 7.33 8.91
C VAL A 186 2.65 5.92 8.87
N VAL A 187 2.53 5.26 7.72
CA VAL A 187 3.15 3.96 7.48
C VAL A 187 4.19 4.13 6.38
N VAL A 188 5.43 3.73 6.68
CA VAL A 188 6.52 3.68 5.71
C VAL A 188 6.65 2.25 5.23
N PHE A 189 6.44 2.01 3.94
CA PHE A 189 6.64 0.72 3.29
C PHE A 189 7.86 0.80 2.37
N CYS A 190 8.92 0.07 2.73
CA CYS A 190 10.18 0.07 2.01
C CYS A 190 10.31 -1.15 1.08
N ASP A 191 10.69 -0.90 -0.16
CA ASP A 191 11.02 -1.95 -1.11
C ASP A 191 12.45 -2.46 -0.92
N ARG A 192 12.57 -3.66 -0.35
CA ARG A 192 13.85 -4.30 -0.05
C ARG A 192 14.24 -5.38 -1.07
N ARG A 193 13.80 -5.27 -2.33
CA ARG A 193 14.24 -6.19 -3.41
C ARG A 193 15.73 -6.02 -3.70
N PRO A 194 16.48 -7.09 -4.08
CA PRO A 194 17.90 -6.98 -4.44
C PRO A 194 18.21 -5.88 -5.47
N ALA A 195 17.28 -5.63 -6.41
CA ALA A 195 17.40 -4.57 -7.42
C ALA A 195 17.55 -3.15 -6.84
N MET A 196 17.00 -2.90 -5.66
CA MET A 196 17.13 -1.60 -4.96
C MET A 196 18.52 -1.41 -4.34
N ALA A 197 19.32 -2.47 -4.23
CA ALA A 197 20.70 -2.42 -3.74
C ALA A 197 21.71 -2.88 -4.82
N ALA A 198 21.29 -2.98 -6.08
CA ALA A 198 22.13 -3.45 -7.18
C ALA A 198 23.14 -2.40 -7.70
N THR A 199 23.22 -1.23 -7.04
CA THR A 199 24.20 -0.19 -7.35
C THR A 199 25.60 -0.61 -6.88
N ARG A 200 26.59 -0.51 -7.76
CA ARG A 200 28.00 -0.77 -7.42
C ARG A 200 28.87 0.36 -7.96
N GLU A 201 29.56 1.03 -7.04
CA GLU A 201 30.61 2.01 -7.32
C GLU A 201 31.73 1.41 -8.19
N PRO A 202 32.46 2.22 -8.99
CA PRO A 202 32.51 3.68 -8.98
C PRO A 202 31.94 4.26 -10.29
N LEU A 203 30.68 4.68 -10.26
CA LEU A 203 30.04 5.45 -11.33
C LEU A 203 28.95 6.33 -10.67
N PRO A 204 28.55 7.46 -11.30
CA PRO A 204 27.64 8.44 -10.72
C PRO A 204 26.19 7.93 -10.77
N TRP A 205 25.91 6.88 -10.02
CA TRP A 205 24.60 6.24 -9.98
C TRP A 205 23.87 6.71 -8.74
N LEU A 206 22.54 6.72 -8.84
CA LEU A 206 21.71 6.83 -7.67
C LEU A 206 21.92 5.60 -6.78
N ASP A 207 22.47 5.80 -5.58
CA ASP A 207 22.46 4.78 -4.53
C ASP A 207 21.04 4.67 -3.96
N LYS A 208 20.20 3.88 -4.65
CA LYS A 208 18.79 3.69 -4.29
C LYS A 208 18.61 3.15 -2.86
N ALA A 209 19.54 2.32 -2.39
CA ALA A 209 19.49 1.76 -1.03
C ALA A 209 19.67 2.87 0.01
N ARG A 210 20.71 3.70 -0.16
CA ARG A 210 20.92 4.88 0.69
C ARG A 210 19.78 5.87 0.60
N VAL A 211 19.28 6.16 -0.61
CA VAL A 211 18.15 7.06 -0.83
C VAL A 211 16.91 6.56 -0.09
N LEU A 212 16.63 5.26 -0.16
CA LEU A 212 15.50 4.67 0.56
C LEU A 212 15.63 4.87 2.07
N ASP A 213 16.81 4.60 2.65
CA ASP A 213 17.01 4.75 4.09
C ASP A 213 16.90 6.22 4.53
N VAL A 214 17.51 7.15 3.77
CA VAL A 214 17.42 8.60 4.06
C VAL A 214 16.00 9.13 3.90
N ALA A 215 15.28 8.75 2.84
CA ALA A 215 13.89 9.15 2.62
C ALA A 215 12.97 8.59 3.72
N ALA A 216 13.15 7.34 4.11
CA ALA A 216 12.41 6.74 5.23
C ALA A 216 12.66 7.49 6.54
N LYS A 217 13.91 7.92 6.78
CA LYS A 217 14.26 8.77 7.92
C LYS A 217 13.58 10.14 7.85
N LEU A 218 13.62 10.83 6.70
CA LEU A 218 12.96 12.13 6.51
C LEU A 218 11.45 12.06 6.76
N ILE A 219 10.80 10.99 6.28
CA ILE A 219 9.38 10.73 6.56
C ILE A 219 9.16 10.50 8.06
N SER A 220 10.05 9.76 8.71
CA SER A 220 9.97 9.47 10.14
C SER A 220 10.12 10.73 10.99
N ASP A 221 11.14 11.54 10.73
CA ASP A 221 11.36 12.83 11.40
C ASP A 221 10.15 13.77 11.19
N SER A 222 9.58 13.80 9.98
CA SER A 222 8.39 14.60 9.68
C SER A 222 7.13 14.09 10.39
N ALA A 223 6.96 12.78 10.53
CA ALA A 223 5.88 12.18 11.31
C ALA A 223 6.01 12.51 12.80
N VAL A 224 7.22 12.43 13.36
CA VAL A 224 7.52 12.82 14.75
C VAL A 224 7.20 14.29 14.99
N ALA A 225 7.65 15.18 14.09
CA ALA A 225 7.35 16.61 14.15
C ALA A 225 5.84 16.89 14.10
N ALA A 226 5.09 16.12 13.31
CA ALA A 226 3.63 16.18 13.24
C ALA A 226 2.90 15.44 14.39
N ARG A 227 3.63 14.94 15.40
CA ARG A 227 3.10 14.11 16.51
C ARG A 227 2.27 12.91 16.01
N SER A 228 2.62 12.39 14.84
CA SER A 228 1.93 11.27 14.20
C SER A 228 2.43 9.94 14.74
N PHE A 229 1.56 8.93 14.77
CA PHE A 229 2.00 7.57 15.05
C PHE A 229 2.64 6.98 13.80
N ILE A 230 3.79 6.33 13.96
CA ILE A 230 4.55 5.80 12.84
C ILE A 230 4.62 4.27 12.87
N GLY A 231 4.34 3.68 11.71
CA GLY A 231 4.45 2.27 11.42
C GLY A 231 5.45 2.03 10.29
N TYR A 232 5.95 0.81 10.21
CA TYR A 232 6.96 0.41 9.26
C TYR A 232 6.64 -0.97 8.70
N LEU A 233 6.83 -1.12 7.39
CA LEU A 233 6.80 -2.39 6.70
C LEU A 233 8.03 -2.51 5.79
N ASP A 234 8.67 -3.64 5.84
CA ASP A 234 9.41 -4.19 4.71
C ASP A 234 9.27 -5.71 4.71
N LEU A 235 9.34 -6.29 3.52
CA LEU A 235 9.39 -7.73 3.38
C LEU A 235 10.86 -8.10 3.12
N GLY A 236 11.39 -9.05 3.88
CA GLY A 236 12.69 -9.67 3.61
C GLY A 236 12.52 -10.94 2.78
N SER A 237 13.45 -11.89 2.94
CA SER A 237 13.15 -13.28 2.55
C SER A 237 12.08 -13.88 3.45
N GLU A 238 11.57 -15.07 3.13
CA GLU A 238 10.56 -15.74 3.98
C GLU A 238 10.99 -15.77 5.46
N GLY A 239 10.10 -15.26 6.33
CA GLY A 239 10.36 -15.17 7.78
C GLY A 239 11.15 -13.93 8.24
N GLU A 240 11.71 -13.12 7.34
CA GLU A 240 12.41 -11.86 7.65
C GLU A 240 11.52 -10.62 7.48
N GLU A 241 10.21 -10.81 7.33
CA GLU A 241 9.22 -9.73 7.22
C GLU A 241 9.12 -8.96 8.53
N VAL A 242 9.17 -7.63 8.47
CA VAL A 242 8.98 -6.78 9.65
C VAL A 242 7.79 -5.88 9.44
N TRP A 243 6.78 -6.10 10.26
CA TRP A 243 5.63 -5.22 10.39
C TRP A 243 5.63 -4.61 11.79
N ARG A 244 5.75 -3.28 11.85
CA ARG A 244 5.50 -2.50 13.07
C ARG A 244 4.26 -1.64 12.87
N PRO A 245 3.18 -1.87 13.64
CA PRO A 245 1.98 -1.05 13.51
C PRO A 245 2.22 0.38 14.01
N PRO A 246 1.51 1.38 13.46
CA PRO A 246 1.62 2.77 13.85
C PRO A 246 0.96 3.04 15.22
N ARG A 247 1.66 2.64 16.28
CA ARG A 247 1.22 2.78 17.68
C ARG A 247 2.15 3.64 18.52
N THR A 248 3.34 3.96 18.00
CA THR A 248 4.36 4.76 18.69
C THR A 248 4.67 6.02 17.90
N GLN A 249 4.93 7.14 18.57
CA GLN A 249 5.37 8.41 17.97
C GLN A 249 6.91 8.54 17.93
N GLY A 250 7.64 7.44 18.09
CA GLY A 250 9.11 7.42 18.14
C GLY A 250 9.76 7.21 16.77
N ASP A 251 11.06 7.47 16.67
CA ASP A 251 11.82 7.34 15.43
C ASP A 251 11.97 5.87 14.96
N LEU A 252 11.92 5.67 13.64
CA LEU A 252 12.14 4.38 12.99
C LEU A 252 13.61 4.08 12.68
N GLY A 253 14.55 5.01 12.88
CA GLY A 253 15.95 4.86 12.47
C GLY A 253 16.56 3.48 12.79
N HIS A 254 16.43 3.03 14.04
CA HIS A 254 16.92 1.71 14.49
C HIS A 254 16.30 0.49 13.78
N LEU A 255 15.12 0.62 13.17
CA LEU A 255 14.45 -0.45 12.42
C LEU A 255 14.83 -0.50 10.95
N ILE A 256 15.26 0.65 10.41
CA ILE A 256 15.61 0.83 9.00
C ILE A 256 17.10 0.50 8.80
N ASP A 257 17.94 0.86 9.78
CA ASP A 257 19.38 0.70 9.70
C ASP A 257 19.81 -0.75 9.50
N GLY A 258 20.60 -1.00 8.45
CA GLY A 258 21.22 -2.30 8.19
C GLY A 258 20.26 -3.39 7.71
N ARG A 259 19.03 -3.05 7.33
CA ARG A 259 18.07 -4.03 6.78
C ARG A 259 18.54 -4.56 5.43
N PRO A 260 18.55 -5.89 5.21
CA PRO A 260 19.04 -6.49 3.98
C PRO A 260 18.04 -6.33 2.83
N PHE A 261 18.55 -6.28 1.60
CA PHE A 261 17.75 -6.24 0.38
C PHE A 261 17.55 -7.66 -0.19
N ARG A 262 16.61 -8.41 0.40
CA ARG A 262 16.32 -9.82 0.07
C ARG A 262 14.84 -10.10 -0.26
N ALA A 263 14.04 -9.05 -0.43
CA ALA A 263 12.62 -9.19 -0.73
C ALA A 263 12.39 -9.87 -2.07
N THR A 264 11.29 -10.61 -2.20
CA THR A 264 10.88 -11.24 -3.46
C THR A 264 10.47 -10.20 -4.50
N ARG A 265 10.49 -10.57 -5.78
CA ARG A 265 10.19 -9.65 -6.89
C ARG A 265 8.80 -9.01 -6.80
N ASP A 266 7.83 -9.70 -6.22
CA ASP A 266 6.45 -9.27 -5.97
C ASP A 266 6.27 -8.52 -4.63
N ASN A 267 7.35 -8.07 -4.01
CA ASN A 267 7.37 -7.38 -2.71
C ASN A 267 6.28 -6.32 -2.56
N LEU A 268 6.14 -5.42 -3.53
CA LEU A 268 5.15 -4.34 -3.45
C LEU A 268 3.70 -4.86 -3.43
N GLU A 269 3.41 -5.91 -4.21
CA GLU A 269 2.08 -6.51 -4.24
C GLU A 269 1.77 -7.22 -2.93
N ARG A 270 2.68 -8.10 -2.47
CA ARG A 270 2.54 -8.80 -1.19
C ARG A 270 2.40 -7.84 -0.01
N GLY A 271 3.25 -6.82 0.05
CA GLY A 271 3.26 -5.87 1.16
C GLY A 271 1.98 -5.04 1.18
N LEU A 272 1.50 -4.62 0.01
CA LEU A 272 0.22 -3.91 -0.10
C LEU A 272 -0.96 -4.79 0.33
N GLU A 273 -0.98 -6.06 -0.07
CA GLU A 273 -2.00 -7.02 0.35
C GLU A 273 -1.96 -7.31 1.85
N GLN A 274 -0.76 -7.46 2.43
CA GLN A 274 -0.57 -7.63 3.87
C GLN A 274 -1.12 -6.42 4.64
N LEU A 275 -0.77 -5.19 4.25
CA LEU A 275 -1.31 -3.98 4.88
C LEU A 275 -2.83 -3.93 4.77
N VAL A 276 -3.38 -4.31 3.61
CA VAL A 276 -4.82 -4.40 3.40
C VAL A 276 -5.43 -5.39 4.42
N GLN A 277 -4.80 -6.52 4.70
CA GLN A 277 -5.30 -7.45 5.73
C GLN A 277 -5.25 -6.86 7.15
N GLN A 278 -4.32 -5.95 7.45
CA GLN A 278 -4.19 -5.26 8.75
C GLN A 278 -5.18 -4.10 8.98
N ARG A 279 -6.47 -4.31 8.65
CA ARG A 279 -7.57 -3.31 8.74
C ARG A 279 -7.59 -2.49 10.04
N ARG A 280 -7.27 -3.11 11.19
CA ARG A 280 -7.41 -2.49 12.51
C ARG A 280 -6.27 -1.53 12.85
N ASP A 281 -5.08 -1.75 12.29
CA ASP A 281 -3.90 -0.97 12.64
C ASP A 281 -3.76 0.30 11.77
N ILE A 282 -4.38 0.32 10.57
CA ILE A 282 -4.23 1.40 9.59
C ILE A 282 -5.62 1.94 9.19
N PRO A 283 -6.18 2.90 9.95
CA PRO A 283 -7.48 3.51 9.65
C PRO A 283 -7.46 4.35 8.38
N ALA A 284 -8.66 4.70 7.89
CA ALA A 284 -8.81 5.63 6.77
C ALA A 284 -8.16 6.98 7.08
N GLY A 285 -7.61 7.64 6.06
CA GLY A 285 -6.85 8.88 6.20
C GLY A 285 -5.39 8.69 6.67
N SER A 286 -4.95 7.46 6.93
CA SER A 286 -3.51 7.20 7.18
C SER A 286 -2.69 7.48 5.94
N PHE A 287 -1.50 8.05 6.13
CA PHE A 287 -0.49 8.14 5.08
C PHE A 287 0.19 6.77 4.91
N LEU A 288 0.34 6.34 3.67
CA LEU A 288 1.14 5.18 3.30
C LEU A 288 2.20 5.63 2.29
N PHE A 289 3.42 5.86 2.76
CA PHE A 289 4.56 6.15 1.90
C PHE A 289 5.15 4.84 1.38
N MET A 290 5.18 4.65 0.07
CA MET A 290 5.73 3.45 -0.57
C MET A 290 7.03 3.81 -1.29
N LEU A 291 8.18 3.39 -0.75
CA LEU A 291 9.50 3.72 -1.27
C LEU A 291 9.98 2.61 -2.19
N SER A 292 10.09 2.89 -3.49
CA SER A 292 10.50 1.90 -4.49
C SER A 292 10.95 2.57 -5.79
N ASP A 293 11.70 1.85 -6.61
CA ASP A 293 11.91 2.21 -8.00
C ASP A 293 10.70 1.93 -8.90
N PHE A 294 9.68 1.19 -8.43
CA PHE A 294 8.49 0.81 -9.20
C PHE A 294 8.80 0.19 -10.57
N LEU A 295 9.97 -0.45 -10.74
CA LEU A 295 10.26 -1.24 -11.95
C LEU A 295 9.34 -2.47 -12.06
N VAL A 296 8.85 -2.95 -10.91
CA VAL A 296 7.80 -3.98 -10.81
C VAL A 296 6.70 -3.44 -9.90
N PRO A 297 5.73 -2.67 -10.45
CA PRO A 297 4.65 -2.11 -9.66
C PRO A 297 3.63 -3.19 -9.26
N PRO A 298 2.83 -2.97 -8.19
CA PRO A 298 1.68 -3.82 -7.89
C PRO A 298 0.69 -3.93 -9.05
N GLY A 299 0.01 -5.07 -9.14
CA GLY A 299 -1.08 -5.24 -10.08
C GLY A 299 -2.26 -4.29 -9.83
N ARG A 300 -3.09 -4.07 -10.85
CA ARG A 300 -4.28 -3.20 -10.76
C ARG A 300 -5.22 -3.61 -9.62
N VAL A 301 -5.39 -4.90 -9.38
CA VAL A 301 -6.26 -5.42 -8.31
C VAL A 301 -5.74 -5.03 -6.93
N ALA A 302 -4.44 -5.16 -6.69
CA ALA A 302 -3.81 -4.75 -5.43
C ALA A 302 -3.97 -3.24 -5.21
N TRP A 303 -3.73 -2.41 -6.23
CA TRP A 303 -3.97 -0.96 -6.18
C TRP A 303 -5.43 -0.60 -5.86
N MET A 304 -6.40 -1.25 -6.50
CA MET A 304 -7.83 -1.00 -6.23
C MET A 304 -8.19 -1.35 -4.78
N ARG A 305 -7.70 -2.49 -4.28
CA ARG A 305 -7.92 -2.92 -2.89
C ARG A 305 -7.32 -1.94 -1.90
N ALA A 306 -6.10 -1.45 -2.14
CA ALA A 306 -5.46 -0.47 -1.28
C ALA A 306 -6.18 0.88 -1.32
N THR A 307 -6.52 1.38 -2.51
CA THR A 307 -7.23 2.66 -2.67
C THR A 307 -8.62 2.62 -2.03
N SER A 308 -9.30 1.47 -2.03
CA SER A 308 -10.57 1.28 -1.32
C SER A 308 -10.47 1.47 0.20
N ARG A 309 -9.27 1.45 0.78
CA ARG A 309 -9.04 1.72 2.20
C ARG A 309 -9.09 3.18 2.56
N ARG A 310 -9.15 4.08 1.56
CA ARG A 310 -9.10 5.53 1.75
C ARG A 310 -7.85 5.96 2.53
N TRP A 311 -6.74 5.26 2.32
CA TRP A 311 -5.43 5.74 2.74
C TRP A 311 -4.97 6.82 1.77
N ASP A 312 -4.16 7.74 2.29
CA ASP A 312 -3.41 8.65 1.45
C ASP A 312 -2.11 7.95 1.03
N ILE A 313 -2.18 7.25 -0.10
CA ILE A 313 -1.04 6.51 -0.62
C ILE A 313 -0.14 7.48 -1.36
N VAL A 314 1.13 7.52 -0.96
CA VAL A 314 2.18 8.39 -1.51
C VAL A 314 3.28 7.51 -2.10
N PRO A 315 3.28 7.27 -3.43
CA PRO A 315 4.42 6.63 -4.08
C PRO A 315 5.65 7.53 -3.97
N VAL A 316 6.75 7.01 -3.43
CA VAL A 316 8.07 7.65 -3.42
C VAL A 316 8.93 6.90 -4.42
N VAL A 317 9.02 7.46 -5.63
CA VAL A 317 9.69 6.86 -6.79
C VAL A 317 11.19 7.16 -6.73
N ILE A 318 11.98 6.12 -6.56
CA ILE A 318 13.44 6.18 -6.46
C ILE A 318 14.03 5.57 -7.73
N GLN A 319 14.20 6.38 -8.77
CA GLN A 319 14.74 5.92 -10.05
C GLN A 319 15.94 6.78 -10.45
N ASP A 320 16.99 6.12 -10.91
CA ASP A 320 18.15 6.79 -11.50
C ASP A 320 17.72 7.52 -12.79
N PRO A 321 17.99 8.83 -12.91
CA PRO A 321 17.55 9.61 -14.07
C PRO A 321 18.21 9.17 -15.39
N ILE A 322 19.39 8.58 -15.32
CA ILE A 322 20.19 8.17 -16.47
C ILE A 322 19.88 6.72 -16.85
N TRP A 323 19.77 5.82 -15.89
CA TRP A 323 19.73 4.37 -16.13
C TRP A 323 18.34 3.73 -16.04
N ASP A 324 17.47 4.21 -15.14
CA ASP A 324 16.14 3.65 -14.97
C ASP A 324 15.09 4.45 -15.74
N ALA A 325 15.14 5.77 -15.61
CA ALA A 325 14.18 6.70 -16.21
C ALA A 325 14.43 6.91 -17.71
N SER A 326 15.69 6.83 -18.12
CA SER A 326 16.16 6.90 -19.50
C SER A 326 17.24 5.84 -19.71
N PHE A 327 18.10 6.00 -20.70
CA PHE A 327 19.27 5.15 -20.89
C PHE A 327 20.38 5.95 -21.60
N PRO A 328 21.65 5.94 -21.13
CA PRO A 328 22.71 6.74 -21.75
C PRO A 328 23.17 6.15 -23.09
N ASP A 329 23.70 6.98 -23.99
CA ASP A 329 24.34 6.45 -25.21
C ASP A 329 25.69 5.81 -24.89
N VAL A 330 25.67 4.51 -24.66
CA VAL A 330 26.86 3.68 -24.39
C VAL A 330 27.22 2.78 -25.57
N SER A 331 26.74 3.14 -26.76
CA SER A 331 26.97 2.34 -27.96
C SER A 331 28.47 2.24 -28.26
N GLY A 332 28.90 1.03 -28.64
CA GLY A 332 30.32 0.77 -28.90
C GLY A 332 31.20 0.65 -27.64
N LEU A 333 30.64 0.76 -26.44
CA LEU A 333 31.30 0.43 -25.18
C LEU A 333 30.93 -0.99 -24.73
N VAL A 334 31.83 -1.65 -24.00
CA VAL A 334 31.51 -2.89 -23.28
C VAL A 334 31.09 -2.48 -21.88
N VAL A 335 29.80 -2.63 -21.64
CA VAL A 335 29.12 -2.17 -20.44
C VAL A 335 28.85 -3.41 -19.59
N PRO A 336 29.35 -3.44 -18.34
CA PRO A 336 29.04 -4.55 -17.48
C PRO A 336 27.59 -4.44 -17.01
N VAL A 337 26.90 -5.55 -16.75
CA VAL A 337 25.51 -5.64 -16.32
C VAL A 337 25.42 -6.58 -15.13
N VAL A 338 24.83 -6.13 -14.02
CA VAL A 338 24.58 -6.93 -12.82
C VAL A 338 23.17 -7.50 -12.87
N ASP A 339 23.09 -8.81 -12.69
CA ASP A 339 21.86 -9.48 -12.28
C ASP A 339 21.64 -9.20 -10.78
N PRO A 340 20.56 -8.48 -10.41
CA PRO A 340 20.32 -8.11 -9.02
C PRO A 340 20.11 -9.32 -8.10
N GLU A 341 19.58 -10.42 -8.61
CA GLU A 341 19.25 -11.61 -7.79
C GLU A 341 20.50 -12.43 -7.48
N THR A 342 21.36 -12.62 -8.48
CA THR A 342 22.55 -13.47 -8.35
C THR A 342 23.82 -12.69 -8.06
N GLY A 343 23.81 -11.37 -8.25
CA GLY A 343 24.99 -10.51 -8.20
C GLY A 343 25.99 -10.75 -9.33
N GLN A 344 25.69 -11.66 -10.28
CA GLN A 344 26.56 -12.01 -11.40
C GLN A 344 26.69 -10.83 -12.35
N VAL A 345 27.92 -10.61 -12.81
CA VAL A 345 28.24 -9.54 -13.77
C VAL A 345 28.43 -10.13 -15.16
N ALA A 346 27.57 -9.76 -16.09
CA ALA A 346 27.72 -10.02 -17.52
C ALA A 346 28.39 -8.81 -18.19
N ARG A 347 29.15 -9.00 -19.27
CA ARG A 347 29.67 -7.89 -20.09
C ARG A 347 28.89 -7.85 -21.40
N VAL A 348 28.22 -6.74 -21.66
CA VAL A 348 27.33 -6.56 -22.82
C VAL A 348 27.87 -5.43 -23.67
N ARG A 349 27.97 -5.64 -24.98
CA ARG A 349 28.26 -4.59 -25.95
C ARG A 349 26.95 -4.25 -26.64
N LEU A 350 26.52 -2.99 -26.55
CA LEU A 350 25.28 -2.52 -27.15
C LEU A 350 25.58 -1.73 -28.42
N SER A 351 24.75 -1.94 -29.43
CA SER A 351 24.69 -1.12 -30.64
C SER A 351 23.91 0.17 -30.38
N LYS A 352 24.11 1.18 -31.24
CA LYS A 352 23.35 2.44 -31.17
C LYS A 352 21.84 2.23 -31.23
N LYS A 353 21.40 1.23 -32.00
CA LYS A 353 19.98 0.86 -32.10
C LYS A 353 19.46 0.29 -30.78
N GLU A 354 20.14 -0.69 -30.19
CA GLU A 354 19.72 -1.31 -28.92
C GLU A 354 19.70 -0.28 -27.78
N THR A 355 20.69 0.61 -27.72
CA THR A 355 20.75 1.69 -26.73
C THR A 355 19.59 2.69 -26.88
N ALA A 356 19.20 3.03 -28.11
CA ALA A 356 18.03 3.87 -28.36
C ALA A 356 16.71 3.16 -28.03
N GLU A 357 16.60 1.86 -28.30
CA GLU A 357 15.44 1.04 -27.94
C GLU A 357 15.28 0.94 -26.41
N LEU A 358 16.37 0.69 -25.67
CA LEU A 358 16.35 0.67 -24.20
C LEU A 358 15.91 2.01 -23.62
N ARG A 359 16.42 3.12 -24.18
CA ARG A 359 15.98 4.47 -23.79
C ARG A 359 14.48 4.65 -23.97
N ALA A 360 13.97 4.32 -25.16
CA ALA A 360 12.55 4.47 -25.46
C ALA A 360 11.66 3.60 -24.56
N VAL A 361 12.09 2.37 -24.24
CA VAL A 361 11.39 1.48 -23.31
C VAL A 361 11.35 2.08 -21.90
N ASN A 362 12.48 2.59 -21.39
CA ASN A 362 12.56 3.18 -20.06
C ASN A 362 11.68 4.43 -19.93
N GLU A 363 11.74 5.32 -20.92
CA GLU A 363 10.95 6.55 -20.96
C GLU A 363 9.44 6.25 -21.08
N SER A 364 9.05 5.29 -21.92
CA SER A 364 7.65 4.84 -22.03
C SER A 364 7.14 4.25 -20.72
N ARG A 365 7.93 3.37 -20.09
CA ARG A 365 7.60 2.74 -18.81
C ARG A 365 7.40 3.78 -17.70
N LEU A 366 8.26 4.80 -17.63
CA LEU A 366 8.11 5.89 -16.66
C LEU A 366 6.87 6.75 -16.95
N ALA A 367 6.61 7.06 -18.23
CA ALA A 367 5.42 7.80 -18.63
C ALA A 367 4.12 7.05 -18.28
N GLU A 368 4.08 5.73 -18.52
CA GLU A 368 2.98 4.84 -18.17
C GLU A 368 2.77 4.74 -16.65
N LEU A 369 3.86 4.64 -15.87
CA LEU A 369 3.81 4.65 -14.40
C LEU A 369 3.18 5.95 -13.89
N ARG A 370 3.67 7.10 -14.37
CA ARG A 370 3.14 8.43 -14.03
C ARG A 370 1.67 8.57 -14.43
N ALA A 371 1.28 8.10 -15.61
CA ALA A 371 -0.11 8.11 -16.07
C ALA A 371 -1.01 7.23 -15.18
N THR A 372 -0.50 6.07 -14.76
CA THR A 372 -1.19 5.15 -13.86
C THR A 372 -1.44 5.81 -12.50
N PHE A 373 -0.42 6.41 -11.88
CA PHE A 373 -0.59 7.15 -10.62
C PHE A 373 -1.60 8.30 -10.74
N ARG A 374 -1.52 9.12 -11.80
CA ARG A 374 -2.50 10.19 -12.06
C ARG A 374 -3.93 9.65 -12.21
N SER A 375 -4.11 8.54 -12.94
CA SER A 375 -5.44 7.93 -13.14
C SER A 375 -6.08 7.45 -11.82
N MET A 376 -5.26 7.11 -10.83
CA MET A 376 -5.70 6.70 -9.49
C MET A 376 -5.78 7.88 -8.52
N GLY A 377 -5.35 9.08 -8.92
CA GLY A 377 -5.26 10.26 -8.06
C GLY A 377 -4.19 10.15 -6.98
N LEU A 378 -3.10 9.44 -7.27
CA LEU A 378 -1.93 9.32 -6.40
C LEU A 378 -0.89 10.37 -6.80
N ASP A 379 -0.49 11.21 -5.85
CA ASP A 379 0.60 12.16 -6.05
C ASP A 379 1.92 11.53 -5.63
N ALA A 380 2.80 11.30 -6.59
CA ALA A 380 4.12 10.76 -6.33
C ALA A 380 5.12 11.84 -5.87
N VAL A 381 6.06 11.42 -5.03
CA VAL A 381 7.34 12.09 -4.78
C VAL A 381 8.36 11.39 -5.68
N GLU A 382 9.05 12.15 -6.53
CA GLU A 382 10.08 11.59 -7.43
C GLU A 382 11.45 12.03 -6.91
N ILE A 383 12.32 11.06 -6.62
CA ILE A 383 13.68 11.27 -6.12
C ILE A 383 14.66 10.79 -7.18
N ALA A 384 15.48 11.73 -7.67
CA ALA A 384 16.49 11.50 -8.71
C ALA A 384 17.93 11.80 -8.23
N SER A 385 18.11 12.12 -6.95
CA SER A 385 19.38 12.52 -6.34
C SER A 385 19.53 11.85 -4.97
N ASP A 386 20.76 11.49 -4.60
CA ASP A 386 21.14 10.94 -3.29
C ASP A 386 21.53 12.02 -2.27
N ALA A 387 21.50 13.29 -2.68
CA ALA A 387 21.70 14.43 -1.80
C ALA A 387 20.47 14.63 -0.87
N PRO A 388 20.64 14.67 0.47
CA PRO A 388 19.54 14.88 1.41
C PRO A 388 18.75 16.18 1.19
N ALA A 389 19.41 17.26 0.74
CA ALA A 389 18.74 18.53 0.45
C ALA A 389 17.78 18.42 -0.75
N ASP A 390 18.18 17.72 -1.80
CA ASP A 390 17.34 17.50 -2.99
C ASP A 390 16.14 16.60 -2.65
N MET A 391 16.35 15.57 -1.82
CA MET A 391 15.27 14.71 -1.32
C MET A 391 14.25 15.52 -0.52
N LEU A 392 14.71 16.35 0.42
CA LEU A 392 13.83 17.26 1.17
C LEU A 392 13.07 18.19 0.21
N GLY A 393 13.77 18.78 -0.77
CA GLY A 393 13.16 19.62 -1.80
C GLY A 393 12.05 18.91 -2.56
N ALA A 394 12.23 17.63 -2.91
CA ALA A 394 11.20 16.83 -3.57
C ALA A 394 9.95 16.62 -2.69
N PHE A 395 10.12 16.37 -1.39
CA PHE A 395 9.01 16.27 -0.43
C PHE A 395 8.31 17.62 -0.21
N LEU A 396 9.06 18.71 -0.09
CA LEU A 396 8.48 20.06 0.04
C LEU A 396 7.68 20.44 -1.21
N ALA A 397 8.22 20.22 -2.41
CA ALA A 397 7.51 20.45 -3.66
C ALA A 397 6.24 19.60 -3.78
N TRP A 398 6.26 18.36 -3.28
CA TRP A 398 5.06 17.52 -3.18
C TRP A 398 4.01 18.11 -2.23
N ALA A 399 4.43 18.56 -1.05
CA ALA A 399 3.53 19.16 -0.09
C ALA A 399 2.90 20.45 -0.63
N ASP A 400 3.69 21.30 -1.29
CA ASP A 400 3.23 22.54 -1.93
C ASP A 400 2.17 22.24 -3.00
N ARG A 401 2.43 21.28 -3.92
CA ARG A 401 1.44 20.88 -4.93
C ARG A 401 0.10 20.50 -4.31
N ARG A 402 0.12 19.79 -3.17
CA ARG A 402 -1.10 19.40 -2.45
C ARG A 402 -1.78 20.57 -1.75
N GLN A 403 -1.02 21.54 -1.22
CA GLN A 403 -1.59 22.76 -0.65
C GLN A 403 -2.30 23.60 -1.73
N TYR A 404 -1.68 23.79 -2.90
CA TYR A 404 -2.28 24.53 -4.01
C TYR A 404 -3.55 23.88 -4.53
N THR A 405 -3.56 22.55 -4.66
CA THR A 405 -4.74 21.81 -5.14
C THR A 405 -5.93 21.93 -4.17
N ARG A 406 -5.66 22.09 -2.86
CA ARG A 406 -6.69 22.37 -1.84
C ARG A 406 -7.27 23.78 -1.88
N GLY A 407 -6.50 24.75 -2.37
CA GLY A 407 -6.92 26.17 -2.45
C GLY A 407 -7.95 26.47 -3.53
N ARG A 408 -8.11 25.58 -4.53
CA ARG A 408 -9.18 25.68 -5.53
C ARG A 408 -10.50 25.18 -4.93
N LYS A 409 -11.31 26.12 -4.41
CA LYS A 409 -12.76 25.90 -4.25
C LYS A 409 -13.31 25.69 -5.67
N TRP A 410 -13.73 24.46 -5.98
CA TRP A 410 -14.55 24.18 -7.15
C TRP A 410 -15.99 24.56 -6.86
#